data_AF-A0A552E250-F1
#
_entry.id   AF-A0A552E250-F1
#
_cell.length_a   1.000
_cell.length_b   1.000
_cell.length_c   1.000
_cell.angle_alpha   90.00
_cell.angle_beta   90.00
_cell.angle_gamma   90.00
#
_symmetry.space_group_name_H-M   'P 1'
#
loop_
_entity.id
_entity.type
_entity.pdbx_description
1 polymer ?
#
loop_
_entity_poly.entity_id
_entity_poly.type
_entity_poly.pdbx_seq_one_letter_code
_entity_poly.pdbx_strand_id
1 'polypeptide(L)'
;MKFNLKVLPILLLPVSVLIILLSLDRSLTNAQLTGRFINNEWSGKCIDVSGAPGRSNGDSLQLWDCELSGINPDNGSRTDQQWILTNDGFIRNTLSGKCIDVAGAPGRANGTPLHLWDCELTGRNRENGSVTDQRWSFTDSVDGKVFVQ
;
A
#
# COMPACT_ATOMS: atom_id res chain seq x y z
N MET A 1 41.08 -44.81 -11.51
CA MET A 1 41.25 -43.37 -11.79
C MET A 1 40.88 -42.59 -10.53
N LYS A 2 41.86 -41.92 -9.89
CA LYS A 2 41.64 -41.01 -8.75
C LYS A 2 41.39 -39.60 -9.31
N PHE A 3 40.25 -38.98 -8.98
CA PHE A 3 40.00 -37.57 -9.28
C PHE A 3 40.53 -36.70 -8.14
N ASN A 4 41.42 -35.78 -8.47
CA ASN A 4 41.96 -34.75 -7.57
C ASN A 4 40.95 -33.60 -7.48
N LEU A 5 40.31 -33.39 -6.33
CA LEU A 5 39.56 -32.17 -6.04
C LEU A 5 40.55 -31.10 -5.58
N LYS A 6 40.79 -30.07 -6.41
CA LYS A 6 41.48 -28.85 -5.96
C LYS A 6 40.46 -27.98 -5.22
N VAL A 7 40.62 -27.86 -3.91
CA VAL A 7 39.87 -26.92 -3.07
C VAL A 7 40.33 -25.50 -3.43
N LEU A 8 39.44 -24.66 -3.95
CA LEU A 8 39.72 -23.21 -4.07
C LEU A 8 39.75 -22.57 -2.67
N PRO A 9 40.62 -21.59 -2.42
CA PRO A 9 40.72 -20.96 -1.12
C PRO A 9 39.47 -20.11 -0.87
N ILE A 10 38.75 -20.41 0.22
CA ILE A 10 37.68 -19.57 0.73
C ILE A 10 38.34 -18.27 1.20
N LEU A 11 38.21 -17.21 0.41
CA LEU A 11 38.60 -15.87 0.81
C LEU A 11 37.75 -15.51 2.04
N LEU A 12 38.39 -15.38 3.21
CA LEU A 12 37.75 -14.85 4.42
C LEU A 12 37.37 -13.39 4.14
N LEU A 13 36.15 -13.17 3.67
CA LEU A 13 35.56 -11.84 3.70
C LEU A 13 35.46 -11.40 5.16
N PRO A 14 35.81 -10.13 5.48
CA PRO A 14 35.73 -9.66 6.85
C PRO A 14 34.28 -9.78 7.33
N VAL A 15 34.07 -10.16 8.59
CA VAL A 15 32.75 -10.40 9.21
C VAL A 15 31.78 -9.22 8.97
N SER A 16 32.31 -8.02 8.81
CA SER A 16 31.58 -6.81 8.42
C SER A 16 30.84 -6.93 7.07
N VAL A 17 31.38 -7.65 6.09
CA VAL A 17 30.72 -7.87 4.77
C VAL A 17 29.64 -8.96 4.86
N LEU A 18 29.80 -9.94 5.74
CA LEU A 18 28.78 -10.97 6.00
C LEU A 18 27.57 -10.40 6.75
N ILE A 19 27.78 -9.43 7.65
CA ILE A 19 26.70 -8.69 8.32
C ILE A 19 25.91 -7.83 7.32
N ILE A 20 26.58 -7.23 6.33
CA ILE A 20 25.91 -6.42 5.30
C ILE A 20 25.03 -7.29 4.38
N LEU A 21 25.43 -8.52 4.06
CA LEU A 21 24.61 -9.46 3.26
C LEU A 21 23.41 -10.04 4.03
N LEU A 22 23.44 -10.04 5.37
CA LEU A 22 22.32 -10.45 6.23
C LEU A 22 21.34 -9.32 6.55
N SER A 23 21.67 -8.06 6.24
CA SER A 23 20.82 -6.88 6.51
C SER A 23 19.75 -6.58 5.46
N LEU A 24 19.50 -7.50 4.52
CA LEU A 24 18.31 -7.44 3.64
C LEU A 24 17.08 -8.06 4.35
N ASP A 25 16.85 -7.70 5.61
CA ASP A 25 15.57 -7.99 6.26
C ASP A 25 14.52 -7.02 5.70
N ARG A 26 13.86 -7.40 4.60
CA ARG A 26 12.50 -6.93 4.32
C ARG A 26 11.53 -7.63 5.27
N SER A 27 11.77 -7.50 6.57
CA SER A 27 10.84 -7.97 7.58
C SER A 27 9.78 -6.89 7.72
N LEU A 28 8.71 -7.01 6.94
CA LEU A 28 7.49 -6.23 7.13
C LEU A 28 7.06 -6.46 8.59
N THR A 29 7.20 -5.44 9.43
CA THR A 29 6.74 -5.53 10.82
C THR A 29 5.24 -5.83 10.83
N ASN A 30 4.71 -6.44 11.89
CA ASN A 30 3.25 -6.65 12.02
C ASN A 30 2.46 -5.33 11.80
N ALA A 31 3.07 -4.18 12.10
CA ALA A 31 2.51 -2.84 11.87
C ALA A 31 2.36 -2.43 10.39
N GLN A 32 2.95 -3.17 9.44
CA GLN A 32 2.74 -2.97 7.99
C GLN A 32 1.67 -3.92 7.44
N LEU A 33 1.38 -5.02 8.15
CA LEU A 33 0.32 -5.98 7.81
C LEU A 33 -1.02 -5.64 8.50
N THR A 34 -0.98 -4.98 9.65
CA THR A 34 -2.16 -4.37 10.27
C THR A 34 -2.45 -3.05 9.55
N GLY A 35 -3.61 -2.95 8.91
CA GLY A 35 -4.03 -1.72 8.23
C GLY A 35 -3.95 -0.49 9.13
N ARG A 36 -3.71 0.66 8.52
CA ARG A 36 -3.57 1.96 9.17
C ARG A 36 -4.78 2.83 8.85
N PHE A 37 -5.13 3.71 9.77
CA PHE A 37 -6.01 4.82 9.47
C PHE A 37 -5.18 5.92 8.80
N ILE A 38 -5.75 6.57 7.78
CA ILE A 38 -5.17 7.76 7.16
C ILE A 38 -6.03 8.92 7.60
N ASN A 39 -5.50 9.76 8.48
CA ASN A 39 -6.25 10.81 9.16
C ASN A 39 -5.96 12.17 8.52
N ASN A 40 -6.99 13.00 8.41
CA ASN A 40 -6.81 14.42 8.20
C ASN A 40 -6.55 15.09 9.56
N GLU A 41 -5.35 15.65 9.74
CA GLU A 41 -4.92 16.25 11.02
C GLU A 41 -5.84 17.35 11.52
N TRP A 42 -6.35 18.20 10.61
CA TRP A 42 -7.16 19.36 10.98
C TRP A 42 -8.57 18.99 11.46
N SER A 43 -9.21 18.05 10.77
CA SER A 43 -10.57 17.61 11.11
C SER A 43 -10.61 16.45 12.10
N GLY A 44 -9.50 15.72 12.26
CA GLY A 44 -9.44 14.48 13.04
C GLY A 44 -10.17 13.30 12.40
N LYS A 45 -10.69 13.44 11.17
CA LYS A 45 -11.45 12.41 10.45
C LYS A 45 -10.55 11.49 9.64
N CYS A 46 -11.06 10.30 9.31
CA CYS A 46 -10.34 9.25 8.60
C CYS A 46 -10.80 9.15 7.14
N ILE A 47 -9.89 8.75 6.24
CA ILE A 47 -10.27 8.29 4.90
C ILE A 47 -11.12 7.03 5.05
N ASP A 48 -12.31 7.11 4.47
CA ASP A 48 -13.41 6.16 4.59
C ASP A 48 -13.94 5.80 3.20
N VAL A 49 -14.51 4.59 3.08
CA VAL A 49 -15.24 4.19 1.87
C VAL A 49 -16.72 4.42 2.15
N SER A 50 -17.38 5.26 1.35
CA SER A 50 -18.78 5.59 1.54
C SER A 50 -19.67 4.34 1.69
N GLY A 51 -20.25 4.19 2.88
CA GLY A 51 -21.06 3.05 3.26
C GLY A 51 -20.89 2.76 4.75
N ALA A 52 -21.46 1.65 5.22
CA ALA A 52 -21.24 1.15 6.57
C ALA A 52 -21.31 -0.39 6.58
N PRO A 53 -20.36 -1.10 5.93
CA PRO A 53 -19.18 -0.57 5.22
C PRO A 53 -19.34 -0.57 3.68
N GLY A 54 -18.61 0.30 2.99
CA GLY A 54 -18.39 0.28 1.54
C GLY A 54 -17.38 -0.80 1.12
N ARG A 55 -17.65 -1.48 -0.01
CA ARG A 55 -16.88 -2.66 -0.47
C ARG A 55 -16.86 -2.85 -1.99
N SER A 56 -17.65 -2.09 -2.72
CA SER A 56 -17.91 -2.30 -4.15
C SER A 56 -17.00 -1.42 -5.00
N ASN A 57 -16.79 -1.85 -6.24
CA ASN A 57 -16.16 -0.98 -7.24
C ASN A 57 -17.06 0.24 -7.48
N GLY A 58 -16.49 1.44 -7.42
CA GLY A 58 -17.21 2.70 -7.58
C GLY A 58 -17.66 3.35 -6.27
N ASP A 59 -17.53 2.67 -5.13
CA ASP A 59 -17.83 3.29 -3.83
C ASP A 59 -16.86 4.46 -3.62
N SER A 60 -17.41 5.65 -3.38
CA SER A 60 -16.61 6.87 -3.27
C SER A 60 -15.78 6.89 -2.00
N LEU A 61 -14.58 7.49 -2.05
CA LEU A 61 -13.85 7.80 -0.83
C LEU A 61 -14.36 9.10 -0.22
N GLN A 62 -14.41 9.15 1.11
CA GLN A 62 -14.88 10.31 1.87
C GLN A 62 -14.07 10.51 3.16
N LEU A 63 -14.31 11.62 3.85
CA LEU A 63 -13.88 11.81 5.24
C LEU A 63 -15.04 11.46 6.17
N TRP A 64 -14.80 10.54 7.10
CA TRP A 64 -15.78 10.17 8.12
C TRP A 64 -15.15 10.11 9.52
N ASP A 65 -16.01 10.11 10.54
CA ASP A 65 -15.53 9.93 11.91
C ASP A 65 -14.80 8.60 12.06
N CYS A 66 -13.65 8.64 12.74
CA CYS A 66 -12.73 7.51 12.78
C CYS A 66 -13.25 6.34 13.62
N GLU A 67 -13.29 5.15 13.03
CA GLU A 67 -13.70 3.89 13.66
C GLU A 67 -12.50 3.15 14.28
N LEU A 68 -11.75 3.81 15.18
CA LEU A 68 -10.45 3.35 15.67
C LEU A 68 -10.46 2.01 16.42
N SER A 69 -11.63 1.56 16.90
CA SER A 69 -11.80 0.22 17.50
C SER A 69 -11.73 -0.92 16.47
N GLY A 70 -11.77 -0.59 15.17
CA GLY A 70 -11.91 -1.55 14.07
C GLY A 70 -13.36 -1.94 13.77
N ILE A 71 -14.33 -1.33 14.46
CA ILE A 71 -15.75 -1.65 14.37
C ILE A 71 -16.56 -0.34 14.25
N ASN A 72 -17.51 -0.30 13.31
CA ASN A 72 -18.48 0.77 13.17
C ASN A 72 -19.42 0.79 14.39
N PRO A 73 -19.54 1.92 15.11
CA PRO A 73 -20.33 1.99 16.33
C PRO A 73 -21.85 1.93 16.11
N ASP A 74 -22.32 2.27 14.91
CA ASP A 74 -23.76 2.35 14.60
C ASP A 74 -24.35 0.98 14.24
N ASN A 75 -23.57 0.10 13.61
CA ASN A 75 -24.08 -1.20 13.13
C ASN A 75 -23.19 -2.42 13.47
N GLY A 76 -22.08 -2.22 14.18
CA GLY A 76 -21.20 -3.31 14.64
C GLY A 76 -20.42 -4.02 13.53
N SER A 77 -20.45 -3.52 12.30
CA SER A 77 -19.66 -4.08 11.20
C SER A 77 -18.18 -3.75 11.34
N ARG A 78 -17.31 -4.53 10.68
CA ARG A 78 -15.87 -4.22 10.59
C ARG A 78 -15.65 -2.96 9.78
N THR A 79 -14.73 -2.12 10.23
CA THR A 79 -14.37 -0.87 9.56
C THR A 79 -13.76 -1.09 8.17
N ASP A 80 -14.07 -0.19 7.25
CA ASP A 80 -13.48 0.02 5.94
C ASP A 80 -12.53 1.23 5.90
N GLN A 81 -12.17 1.80 7.05
CA GLN A 81 -11.27 2.96 7.15
C GLN A 81 -9.80 2.57 7.34
N GLN A 82 -9.48 1.29 7.13
CA GLN A 82 -8.14 0.72 7.31
C GLN A 82 -7.46 0.43 5.98
N TRP A 83 -6.23 0.90 5.85
CA TRP A 83 -5.47 0.93 4.60
C TRP A 83 -4.06 0.34 4.77
N ILE A 84 -3.63 -0.46 3.80
CA ILE A 84 -2.25 -0.95 3.66
C ILE A 84 -1.60 -0.17 2.53
N LEU A 85 -0.47 0.46 2.82
CA LEU A 85 0.40 1.08 1.83
C LEU A 85 1.40 0.02 1.38
N THR A 86 1.38 -0.32 0.10
CA THR A 86 2.29 -1.33 -0.45
C THR A 86 3.55 -0.67 -1.02
N ASN A 87 4.62 -1.45 -1.11
CA ASN A 87 5.88 -0.97 -1.68
C ASN A 87 5.79 -0.67 -3.19
N ASP A 88 4.76 -1.20 -3.85
CA ASP A 88 4.47 -0.93 -5.26
C ASP A 88 3.58 0.31 -5.44
N GLY A 89 3.30 1.05 -4.36
CA GLY A 89 2.55 2.32 -4.36
C GLY A 89 1.04 2.18 -4.28
N PHE A 90 0.50 0.99 -4.01
CA PHE A 90 -0.96 0.85 -3.85
C PHE A 90 -1.39 1.22 -2.43
N ILE A 91 -2.55 1.84 -2.30
CA ILE A 91 -3.24 2.04 -1.01
C ILE A 91 -4.45 1.11 -1.01
N ARG A 92 -4.32 -0.02 -0.31
CA ARG A 92 -5.28 -1.13 -0.34
C ARG A 92 -6.13 -1.15 0.92
N ASN A 93 -7.44 -1.16 0.75
CA ASN A 93 -8.39 -1.34 1.83
C ASN A 93 -8.27 -2.74 2.46
N THR A 94 -8.17 -2.84 3.79
CA THR A 94 -8.00 -4.14 4.46
C THR A 94 -9.26 -4.98 4.53
N LEU A 95 -10.44 -4.36 4.45
CA LEU A 95 -11.72 -5.06 4.52
C LEU A 95 -12.09 -5.67 3.17
N SER A 96 -12.09 -4.86 2.10
CA SER A 96 -12.49 -5.26 0.75
C SER A 96 -11.35 -5.86 -0.06
N GLY A 97 -10.09 -5.54 0.28
CA GLY A 97 -8.93 -5.91 -0.51
C GLY A 97 -8.79 -5.15 -1.84
N LYS A 98 -9.55 -4.07 -2.02
CA LYS A 98 -9.54 -3.17 -3.20
C LYS A 98 -8.63 -1.96 -2.97
N CYS A 99 -8.32 -1.22 -4.02
CA CYS A 99 -7.36 -0.12 -4.01
C CYS A 99 -8.06 1.24 -4.14
N ILE A 100 -7.43 2.28 -3.59
CA ILE A 100 -7.76 3.68 -3.91
C ILE A 100 -7.41 3.91 -5.40
N ASP A 101 -8.41 4.31 -6.16
CA ASP A 101 -8.36 4.51 -7.61
C ASP A 101 -8.83 5.92 -8.00
N VAL A 102 -8.28 6.45 -9.09
CA VAL A 102 -8.68 7.73 -9.67
C VAL A 102 -9.70 7.46 -10.77
N ALA A 103 -10.96 7.81 -10.54
CA ALA A 103 -12.06 7.36 -11.39
C ALA A 103 -11.82 7.61 -12.89
N GLY A 104 -11.67 6.54 -13.65
CA GLY A 104 -11.36 6.56 -15.07
C GLY A 104 -10.47 5.38 -15.46
N ALA A 105 -10.02 5.35 -16.71
CA ALA A 105 -9.07 4.34 -17.19
C ALA A 105 -8.14 4.95 -18.24
N PRO A 106 -7.20 5.84 -17.86
CA PRO A 106 -6.94 6.36 -16.52
C PRO A 106 -7.61 7.72 -16.26
N GLY A 107 -7.99 7.99 -15.01
CA GLY A 107 -8.35 9.32 -14.53
C GLY A 107 -7.11 10.21 -14.39
N ARG A 108 -7.13 11.40 -15.00
CA ARG A 108 -5.96 12.33 -15.00
C ARG A 108 -6.31 13.80 -14.85
N ALA A 109 -7.59 14.16 -14.96
CA ALA A 109 -8.00 15.56 -14.93
C ALA A 109 -8.11 16.04 -13.48
N ASN A 110 -7.87 17.33 -13.26
CA ASN A 110 -8.12 17.94 -11.97
C ASN A 110 -9.60 17.76 -11.58
N GLY A 111 -9.84 17.37 -10.33
CA GLY A 111 -11.18 17.11 -9.82
C GLY A 111 -11.74 15.74 -10.19
N THR A 112 -10.98 14.85 -10.85
CA THR A 112 -11.39 13.46 -10.98
C THR A 112 -11.54 12.84 -9.58
N PRO A 113 -12.72 12.26 -9.25
CA PRO A 113 -12.96 11.70 -7.93
C PRO A 113 -12.08 10.49 -7.61
N LEU A 114 -11.86 10.24 -6.32
CA LEU A 114 -11.30 8.98 -5.85
C LEU A 114 -12.41 8.03 -5.42
N HIS A 115 -12.25 6.76 -5.77
CA HIS A 115 -13.18 5.71 -5.41
C HIS A 115 -12.43 4.40 -5.14
N LEU A 116 -13.17 3.41 -4.65
CA LEU A 116 -12.67 2.07 -4.44
C LEU A 116 -12.77 1.27 -5.75
N TRP A 117 -11.68 0.61 -6.16
CA TRP A 117 -11.70 -0.25 -7.33
C TRP A 117 -10.80 -1.48 -7.17
N ASP A 118 -11.04 -2.50 -7.99
CA ASP A 118 -10.16 -3.67 -8.02
C ASP A 118 -8.72 -3.26 -8.35
N CYS A 119 -7.78 -3.83 -7.59
CA CYS A 119 -6.37 -3.48 -7.72
C CYS A 119 -5.79 -3.93 -9.07
N GLU A 120 -5.09 -3.02 -9.74
CA GLU A 120 -4.36 -3.21 -10.99
C GLU A 120 -2.89 -3.56 -10.72
N LEU A 121 -2.66 -4.64 -9.97
CA LEU A 121 -1.35 -5.01 -9.41
C LEU A 121 -0.23 -5.26 -10.46
N THR A 122 -0.58 -5.47 -11.73
CA THR A 122 0.41 -5.57 -12.83
C THR A 122 0.93 -4.20 -13.29
N GLY A 123 0.41 -3.11 -12.71
CA GLY A 123 0.69 -1.74 -13.11
C GLY A 123 -0.08 -1.28 -14.35
N ARG A 124 -1.06 -2.06 -14.82
CA ARG A 124 -1.86 -1.78 -16.02
C ARG A 124 -3.34 -2.04 -15.79
N ASN A 125 -4.18 -1.21 -16.39
CA ASN A 125 -5.62 -1.43 -16.47
C ASN A 125 -5.94 -2.66 -17.33
N ARG A 126 -6.85 -3.51 -16.84
CA ARG A 126 -7.17 -4.79 -17.48
C ARG A 126 -8.03 -4.65 -18.72
N GLU A 127 -8.80 -3.57 -18.83
CA GLU A 127 -9.79 -3.38 -19.88
C GLU A 127 -9.15 -2.75 -21.12
N ASN A 128 -8.29 -1.75 -20.94
CA ASN A 128 -7.70 -1.00 -22.05
C ASN A 128 -6.16 -1.03 -22.10
N GLY A 129 -5.51 -1.70 -21.14
CA GLY A 129 -4.06 -1.87 -21.14
C GLY A 129 -3.26 -0.59 -20.84
N SER A 130 -3.91 0.50 -20.46
CA SER A 130 -3.24 1.73 -20.04
C SER A 130 -2.43 1.50 -18.75
N VAL A 131 -1.49 2.41 -18.45
CA VAL A 131 -0.78 2.40 -17.16
C VAL A 131 -1.76 2.76 -16.05
N THR A 132 -1.70 2.02 -14.94
CA THR A 132 -2.56 2.26 -13.79
C THR A 132 -2.36 3.64 -13.17
N ASP A 133 -3.46 4.23 -12.72
CA ASP A 133 -3.55 5.44 -11.91
C ASP A 133 -3.70 5.15 -10.41
N GLN A 134 -3.67 3.87 -10.01
CA GLN A 134 -3.79 3.42 -8.62
C GLN A 134 -2.46 3.43 -7.83
N ARG A 135 -1.40 4.02 -8.39
CA ARG A 135 -0.08 4.12 -7.75
C ARG A 135 0.17 5.50 -7.18
N TRP A 136 0.39 5.52 -5.88
CA TRP A 136 0.56 6.69 -5.04
C TRP A 136 1.99 6.77 -4.51
N SER A 137 2.47 7.99 -4.28
CA SER A 137 3.76 8.24 -3.65
C SER A 137 3.67 9.45 -2.74
N PHE A 138 4.51 9.48 -1.70
CA PHE A 138 4.65 10.61 -0.79
C PHE A 138 5.81 11.45 -1.26
N THR A 139 5.66 12.77 -1.23
CA THR A 139 6.73 13.70 -1.56
C THR A 139 7.08 14.52 -0.32
N ASP A 140 8.35 14.60 0.04
CA ASP A 140 8.80 15.47 1.13
C ASP A 140 8.44 16.92 0.82
N SER A 141 7.87 17.62 1.80
CA SER A 141 7.52 19.03 1.64
C SER A 141 8.74 19.96 1.68
N VAL A 142 9.87 19.50 2.23
CA VAL A 142 11.10 20.28 2.39
C VAL A 142 12.00 20.18 1.16
N ASP A 143 12.23 18.96 0.66
CA ASP A 143 13.19 18.71 -0.42
C ASP A 143 12.58 18.13 -1.71
N GLY A 144 11.28 17.85 -1.72
CA GLY A 144 10.59 17.31 -2.89
C GLY A 144 10.95 15.85 -3.20
N LYS A 145 11.62 15.14 -2.29
CA LYS A 145 12.01 13.75 -2.51
C LYS A 145 10.79 12.84 -2.47
N VAL A 146 10.68 11.98 -3.47
CA VAL A 146 9.57 11.02 -3.61
C VAL A 146 9.90 9.73 -2.88
N PHE A 147 8.94 9.22 -2.12
CA PHE A 147 9.00 7.98 -1.37
C PHE A 147 7.77 7.13 -1.69
N VAL A 148 8.03 5.86 -1.95
CA VAL A 148 7.07 4.75 -1.86
C VAL A 148 7.52 3.89 -0.68
N GLN A 149 6.56 3.33 0.06
CA GLN A 149 6.84 2.66 1.34
C GLN A 149 7.71 1.40 1.17
#